data_AF-A0A7Y2L4U3-F1
#
_entry.id   AF-A0A7Y2L4U3-F1
#
_cell.length_a   1.000
_cell.length_b   1.000
_cell.length_c   1.000
_cell.angle_alpha   90.00
_cell.angle_beta   90.00
_cell.angle_gamma   90.00
#
_symmetry.space_group_name_H-M   'P 1'
#
loop_
_entity.id
_entity.type
_entity.pdbx_description
1 polymer ?
#
loop_
_entity_poly.entity_id
_entity_poly.type
_entity_poly.pdbx_seq_one_letter_code
_entity_poly.pdbx_strand_id
1 'polypeptide(L)'
;YIEYDVGFDARGQLQGIQLDLAGNCGCSPDLSNSIVDRAMFHADNAYYLGDATINGHRCKTNTASNTAYRGFGGPQGMVAIEEVMDRIARHLALDPLAVRKANYYGKTERNVTHYYQTVEHNLLEEMTADLEAS
;
A
#
# COMPACT_ATOMS: atom_id res chain seq x y z
N TYR A 1 1.69 -12.63 5.82
CA TYR A 1 0.40 -13.01 5.20
C TYR A 1 -0.36 -11.74 4.95
N ILE A 2 -1.08 -11.66 3.83
CA ILE A 2 -1.83 -10.49 3.40
C ILE A 2 -3.15 -10.98 2.83
N GLU A 3 -4.25 -10.40 3.29
CA GLU A 3 -5.60 -10.59 2.77
C GLU A 3 -6.19 -9.22 2.46
N TYR A 4 -6.99 -9.11 1.41
CA TYR A 4 -7.64 -7.86 1.05
C TYR A 4 -8.96 -8.11 0.34
N ASP A 5 -9.88 -7.17 0.51
CA ASP A 5 -11.09 -6.98 -0.28
C ASP A 5 -11.07 -5.57 -0.86
N VAL A 6 -11.27 -5.43 -2.17
CA VAL A 6 -11.12 -4.16 -2.88
C VAL A 6 -12.32 -3.85 -3.77
N GLY A 7 -12.82 -2.62 -3.68
CA GLY A 7 -13.85 -2.08 -4.56
C GLY A 7 -13.25 -1.08 -5.55
N PHE A 8 -13.57 -1.23 -6.84
CA PHE A 8 -13.08 -0.37 -7.91
C PHE A 8 -14.12 -0.21 -9.02
N ASP A 9 -14.01 0.87 -9.80
CA ASP A 9 -14.91 1.15 -10.92
C ASP A 9 -14.40 0.56 -12.26
N ALA A 10 -15.17 0.74 -13.33
CA ALA A 10 -14.82 0.23 -14.67
C ALA A 10 -13.56 0.88 -15.28
N ARG A 11 -13.03 1.96 -14.69
CA ARG A 11 -11.77 2.61 -15.10
C ARG A 11 -10.58 2.13 -14.26
N GLY A 12 -10.82 1.22 -13.31
CA GLY A 12 -9.81 0.72 -12.38
C GLY A 12 -9.53 1.69 -11.23
N GLN A 13 -10.37 2.70 -11.00
CA GLN A 13 -10.20 3.61 -9.87
C GLN A 13 -10.74 2.99 -8.59
N LEU A 14 -9.91 2.94 -7.55
CA LEU A 14 -10.28 2.49 -6.22
C LEU A 14 -11.40 3.35 -5.63
N GLN A 15 -12.35 2.68 -4.98
CA GLN A 15 -13.42 3.30 -4.19
C GLN A 15 -13.25 3.01 -2.69
N GLY A 16 -12.65 1.85 -2.36
CA GLY A 16 -12.34 1.47 -0.99
C GLY A 16 -11.60 0.15 -0.93
N ILE A 17 -10.95 -0.10 0.20
CA ILE A 17 -10.18 -1.32 0.44
C ILE A 17 -10.19 -1.70 1.92
N GLN A 18 -10.38 -2.98 2.20
CA GLN A 18 -10.02 -3.59 3.48
C GLN A 18 -8.76 -4.42 3.27
N LEU A 19 -7.76 -4.25 4.13
CA LEU A 19 -6.49 -4.94 4.01
C LEU A 19 -5.98 -5.39 5.39
N ASP A 20 -5.69 -6.67 5.52
CA ASP A 20 -5.19 -7.31 6.72
C ASP A 20 -3.74 -7.77 6.52
N LEU A 21 -2.82 -7.23 7.33
CA LEU A 21 -1.39 -7.56 7.33
C LEU A 21 -1.07 -8.40 8.56
N ALA A 22 -0.54 -9.61 8.39
CA ALA A 22 -0.05 -10.42 9.50
C ALA A 22 1.45 -10.69 9.39
N GLY A 23 2.21 -10.12 10.34
CA GLY A 23 3.66 -10.29 10.46
C GLY A 23 4.02 -11.42 11.44
N ASN A 24 4.93 -12.31 11.04
CA ASN A 24 5.51 -13.29 11.95
C ASN A 24 6.62 -12.64 12.78
N CYS A 25 6.38 -12.44 14.07
CA CYS A 25 7.26 -11.71 14.98
C CYS A 25 8.34 -12.59 15.63
N GLY A 26 8.14 -13.91 15.63
CA GLY A 26 8.97 -14.83 16.41
C GLY A 26 8.60 -14.86 17.90
N CYS A 27 9.55 -15.26 18.73
CA CYS A 27 9.30 -15.57 20.14
C CYS A 27 9.28 -14.37 21.10
N SER A 28 9.79 -13.21 20.68
CA SER A 28 9.82 -11.97 21.46
C SER A 28 9.34 -10.79 20.60
N PRO A 29 8.98 -9.64 21.20
CA PRO A 29 8.42 -8.53 20.43
C PRO A 29 9.47 -7.81 19.56
N ASP A 30 10.70 -7.65 20.05
CA ASP A 30 11.76 -6.85 19.40
C ASP A 30 11.19 -5.54 18.79
N LEU A 31 11.43 -5.27 17.50
CA LEU A 31 10.92 -4.12 16.76
C LEU A 31 9.62 -4.41 15.99
N SER A 32 8.96 -5.53 16.27
CA SER A 32 7.78 -5.97 15.52
C SER A 32 6.63 -4.97 15.53
N ASN A 33 6.46 -4.21 16.62
CA ASN A 33 5.40 -3.21 16.71
C ASN A 33 5.55 -2.15 15.63
N SER A 34 6.73 -1.52 15.59
CA SER A 34 7.04 -0.45 14.65
C SER A 34 7.16 -0.94 13.21
N ILE A 35 7.59 -2.19 13.00
CA ILE A 35 7.65 -2.80 11.65
C ILE A 35 6.25 -2.99 11.09
N VAL A 36 5.32 -3.53 11.87
CA VAL A 36 3.93 -3.73 11.42
C VAL A 36 3.22 -2.39 11.22
N ASP A 37 3.42 -1.42 12.11
CA ASP A 37 2.88 -0.06 11.92
C ASP A 37 3.40 0.58 10.63
N ARG A 38 4.69 0.46 10.35
CA ARG A 38 5.25 1.01 9.10
C ARG A 38 4.71 0.30 7.86
N ALA A 39 4.47 -1.01 7.92
CA ALA A 39 3.80 -1.73 6.84
C ALA A 39 2.38 -1.19 6.61
N MET A 40 1.63 -0.92 7.69
CA MET A 40 0.30 -0.30 7.59
C MET A 40 0.36 1.10 7.00
N PHE A 41 1.32 1.94 7.40
CA PHE A 41 1.46 3.30 6.88
C PHE A 41 1.92 3.38 5.42
N HIS A 42 2.46 2.30 4.86
CA HIS A 42 2.88 2.26 3.45
C HIS A 42 2.03 1.27 2.63
N ALA A 43 0.88 0.84 3.16
CA ALA A 43 -0.05 -0.04 2.46
C ALA A 43 -0.77 0.67 1.30
N ASP A 44 -0.71 1.99 1.24
CA ASP A 44 -1.20 2.85 0.16
C ASP A 44 -0.17 3.07 -0.95
N ASN A 45 1.13 3.01 -0.62
CA ASN A 45 2.23 3.40 -1.51
C ASN A 45 2.01 4.83 -2.07
N ALA A 46 1.66 4.93 -3.35
CA ALA A 46 1.44 6.18 -4.06
C ALA A 46 -0.05 6.47 -4.32
N TYR A 47 -0.93 5.58 -3.87
CA TYR A 47 -2.30 5.51 -4.35
C TYR A 47 -3.32 6.01 -3.32
N TYR A 48 -4.27 6.82 -3.76
CA TYR A 48 -5.42 7.20 -2.96
C TYR A 48 -6.42 6.04 -2.88
N LEU A 49 -6.60 5.50 -1.67
CA LEU A 49 -7.34 4.27 -1.44
C LEU A 49 -8.87 4.41 -1.31
N GLY A 50 -9.39 5.64 -1.23
CA GLY A 50 -10.81 5.88 -0.93
C GLY A 50 -11.16 5.48 0.51
N ASP A 51 -12.27 4.77 0.69
CA ASP A 51 -12.68 4.26 2.01
C ASP A 51 -11.81 3.07 2.43
N ALA A 52 -10.77 3.34 3.23
CA ALA A 52 -9.74 2.37 3.57
C ALA A 52 -9.80 1.91 5.03
N THR A 53 -9.71 0.60 5.25
CA THR A 53 -9.48 -0.02 6.56
C THR A 53 -8.25 -0.91 6.50
N ILE A 54 -7.21 -0.57 7.26
CA ILE A 54 -5.94 -1.31 7.28
C ILE A 54 -5.71 -1.87 8.69
N ASN A 55 -5.60 -3.19 8.81
CA ASN A 55 -5.34 -3.87 10.08
C ASN A 55 -3.96 -4.52 10.09
N GLY A 56 -3.26 -4.41 11.22
CA GLY A 56 -1.94 -5.00 11.42
C GLY A 56 -1.91 -5.98 12.59
N HIS A 57 -1.66 -7.25 12.30
CA HIS A 57 -1.52 -8.34 13.27
C HIS A 57 -0.05 -8.70 13.51
N ARG A 58 0.31 -8.82 14.78
CA ARG A 58 1.65 -9.19 15.25
C ARG A 58 1.61 -10.61 15.80
N CYS A 59 2.01 -11.58 14.99
CA CYS A 59 1.88 -12.98 15.33
C CYS A 59 3.10 -13.47 16.11
N LYS A 60 2.93 -13.76 17.41
CA LYS A 60 3.94 -14.48 18.21
C LYS A 60 4.01 -15.94 17.75
N THR A 61 5.23 -16.44 17.53
CA THR A 61 5.49 -17.82 17.12
C THR A 61 6.65 -18.41 17.92
N ASN A 62 6.89 -19.72 17.78
CA ASN A 62 8.01 -20.42 18.42
C ASN A 62 9.30 -20.40 17.58
N THR A 63 9.50 -19.38 16.75
CA THR A 63 10.75 -19.19 15.98
C THR A 63 11.62 -18.11 16.60
N ALA A 64 12.85 -17.97 16.12
CA ALA A 64 13.70 -16.83 16.48
C ALA A 64 12.97 -15.50 16.22
N SER A 65 13.21 -14.50 17.08
CA SER A 65 12.62 -13.18 16.92
C SER A 65 13.07 -12.55 15.61
N ASN A 66 12.11 -12.07 14.83
CA ASN A 66 12.41 -11.21 13.69
C ASN A 66 12.68 -9.78 14.17
N THR A 67 13.45 -9.03 13.39
CA THR A 67 13.87 -7.67 13.70
C THR A 67 13.93 -6.82 12.42
N ALA A 68 14.49 -5.62 12.52
CA ALA A 68 14.70 -4.71 11.41
C ALA A 68 15.42 -5.36 10.22
N TYR A 69 14.85 -5.16 9.04
CA TYR A 69 15.56 -5.29 7.77
C TYR A 69 15.31 -4.02 6.94
N ARG A 70 16.19 -3.73 5.97
CA ARG A 70 16.12 -2.50 5.16
C ARG A 70 14.71 -2.31 4.58
N GLY A 71 14.11 -1.15 4.86
CA GLY A 71 12.72 -0.82 4.52
C GLY A 71 11.74 -0.88 5.72
N PHE A 72 12.07 -1.68 6.73
CA PHE A 72 11.43 -1.71 8.05
C PHE A 72 9.90 -1.89 7.98
N GLY A 73 9.41 -2.84 7.17
CA GLY A 73 7.98 -3.09 6.98
C GLY A 73 7.37 -2.38 5.76
N GLY A 74 7.98 -1.28 5.31
CA GLY A 74 7.51 -0.53 4.14
C GLY A 74 7.37 -1.40 2.87
N PRO A 75 8.40 -2.17 2.46
CA PRO A 75 8.31 -3.05 1.30
C PRO A 75 7.18 -4.07 1.39
N GLN A 76 6.92 -4.62 2.59
CA GLN A 76 5.86 -5.59 2.83
C GLN A 76 4.46 -4.97 2.74
N GLY A 77 4.30 -3.70 3.13
CA GLY A 77 3.06 -2.95 2.92
C GLY A 77 2.81 -2.63 1.44
N MET A 78 3.84 -2.10 0.76
CA MET A 78 3.73 -1.65 -0.63
C MET A 78 3.49 -2.78 -1.62
N VAL A 79 4.06 -3.97 -1.41
CA VAL A 79 3.88 -5.08 -2.36
C VAL A 79 2.42 -5.53 -2.47
N ALA A 80 1.64 -5.38 -1.39
CA ALA A 80 0.23 -5.74 -1.39
C ALA A 80 -0.58 -4.88 -2.36
N ILE A 81 -0.42 -3.56 -2.27
CA ILE A 81 -1.18 -2.63 -3.10
C ILE A 81 -0.73 -2.66 -4.56
N GLU A 82 0.55 -2.95 -4.84
CA GLU A 82 1.00 -3.20 -6.21
C GLU A 82 0.35 -4.43 -6.84
N GLU A 83 0.21 -5.53 -6.08
CA GLU A 83 -0.53 -6.73 -6.53
C GLU A 83 -2.02 -6.41 -6.77
N VAL A 84 -2.63 -5.58 -5.92
CA VAL A 84 -4.02 -5.10 -6.10
C VAL A 84 -4.16 -4.33 -7.42
N MET A 85 -3.29 -3.34 -7.67
CA MET A 85 -3.32 -2.55 -8.90
C MET A 85 -3.17 -3.42 -10.15
N ASP A 86 -2.23 -4.37 -10.11
CA ASP A 86 -1.99 -5.32 -11.18
C ASP A 86 -3.18 -6.25 -11.43
N ARG A 87 -3.86 -6.71 -10.37
CA ARG A 87 -5.06 -7.55 -10.51
C ARG A 87 -6.24 -6.78 -11.09
N ILE A 88 -6.44 -5.53 -10.68
CA ILE A 88 -7.47 -4.66 -11.25
C ILE A 88 -7.21 -4.46 -12.76
N ALA A 89 -5.97 -4.12 -13.13
CA ALA A 89 -5.58 -3.95 -14.53
C ALA A 89 -5.84 -5.21 -15.36
N ARG A 90 -5.44 -6.39 -14.88
CA ARG A 90 -5.70 -7.66 -15.57
C ARG A 90 -7.19 -8.00 -15.66
N HIS A 91 -7.94 -7.75 -14.59
CA HIS A 91 -9.38 -8.01 -14.56
C HIS A 91 -10.15 -7.16 -15.58
N LEU A 92 -9.77 -5.88 -15.72
CA LEU A 92 -10.39 -4.94 -16.66
C LEU A 92 -9.76 -4.95 -18.05
N ALA A 93 -8.70 -5.74 -18.26
CA ALA A 93 -7.86 -5.73 -19.47
C ALA A 93 -7.35 -4.32 -19.84
N LEU A 94 -6.95 -3.54 -18.83
CA LEU A 94 -6.37 -2.21 -18.97
C LEU A 94 -4.85 -2.27 -18.87
N ASP A 95 -4.20 -1.22 -19.38
CA ASP A 95 -2.76 -1.03 -19.18
C ASP A 95 -2.46 -0.84 -17.67
N PRO A 96 -1.50 -1.60 -17.10
CA PRO A 96 -1.18 -1.52 -15.67
C PRO A 96 -0.65 -0.15 -15.23
N LEU A 97 0.03 0.61 -16.09
CA LEU A 97 0.50 1.95 -15.76
C LEU A 97 -0.67 2.94 -15.76
N ALA A 98 -1.61 2.81 -16.69
CA ALA A 98 -2.83 3.62 -16.72
C ALA A 98 -3.66 3.46 -15.43
N VAL A 99 -3.83 2.23 -14.92
CA VAL A 99 -4.53 1.97 -13.65
C VAL A 99 -3.79 2.60 -12.46
N ARG A 100 -2.45 2.51 -12.42
CA ARG A 100 -1.65 3.16 -11.38
C ARG A 100 -1.82 4.68 -11.40
N LYS A 101 -1.70 5.31 -12.57
CA LYS A 101 -1.86 6.76 -12.76
C LYS A 101 -3.25 7.25 -12.37
N ALA A 102 -4.30 6.48 -12.66
CA ALA A 102 -5.67 6.81 -12.26
C ALA A 102 -5.89 6.82 -10.73
N ASN A 103 -5.00 6.16 -9.98
CA ASN A 103 -5.09 5.99 -8.55
C ASN A 103 -4.09 6.81 -7.75
N TYR A 104 -3.16 7.54 -8.36
CA TYR A 104 -2.23 8.37 -7.60
C TYR A 104 -2.94 9.35 -6.65
N TYR A 105 -2.27 9.66 -5.54
CA TYR A 105 -2.64 10.83 -4.75
C TYR A 105 -2.69 12.07 -5.65
N GLY A 106 -3.71 12.89 -5.47
CA GLY A 106 -3.80 14.19 -6.14
C GLY A 106 -3.00 15.27 -5.41
N LYS A 107 -2.99 16.48 -5.99
CA LYS A 107 -2.35 17.66 -5.37
C LYS A 107 -3.31 18.48 -4.51
N THR A 108 -4.58 18.51 -4.89
CA THR A 108 -5.63 19.34 -4.25
C THR A 108 -6.74 18.49 -3.66
N GLU A 109 -7.22 17.50 -4.40
CA GLU A 109 -8.19 16.50 -3.97
C GLU A 109 -7.52 15.14 -3.88
N ARG A 110 -8.14 14.19 -3.17
CA ARG A 110 -7.59 12.82 -3.02
C ARG A 110 -6.12 12.84 -2.58
N ASN A 111 -5.79 13.68 -1.60
CA ASN A 111 -4.43 13.98 -1.16
C ASN A 111 -4.23 13.77 0.35
N VAL A 112 -5.14 13.05 1.00
CA VAL A 112 -5.04 12.69 2.42
C VAL A 112 -4.90 11.18 2.51
N THR A 113 -3.88 10.71 3.24
CA THR A 113 -3.63 9.29 3.44
C THR A 113 -4.71 8.63 4.31
N HIS A 114 -4.77 7.30 4.31
CA HIS A 114 -5.69 6.53 5.16
C HIS A 114 -5.46 6.71 6.66
N TYR A 115 -4.35 7.32 7.06
CA TYR A 115 -4.03 7.72 8.44
C TYR A 115 -4.08 9.25 8.65
N TYR A 116 -4.79 9.96 7.76
CA TYR A 116 -5.15 11.37 7.88
C TYR A 116 -3.99 12.38 7.78
N GLN A 117 -2.89 11.99 7.12
CA GLN A 117 -1.83 12.94 6.78
C GLN A 117 -2.05 13.50 5.38
N THR A 118 -2.00 14.83 5.23
CA THR A 118 -2.00 15.46 3.90
C THR A 118 -0.67 15.21 3.19
N VAL A 119 -0.75 14.74 1.95
CA VAL A 119 0.40 14.59 1.05
C VAL A 119 0.70 15.95 0.44
N GLU A 120 1.83 16.53 0.82
CA GLU A 120 2.33 17.80 0.29
C GLU A 120 3.47 17.58 -0.69
N HIS A 121 3.70 18.54 -1.59
CA HIS A 121 4.79 18.50 -2.56
C HIS A 121 4.81 17.22 -3.42
N ASN A 122 3.63 16.73 -3.80
CA ASN A 122 3.50 15.54 -4.62
C ASN A 122 4.01 15.78 -6.05
N LEU A 123 5.10 15.10 -6.42
CA LEU A 123 5.75 15.16 -7.74
C LEU A 123 5.59 13.86 -8.54
N LEU A 124 4.71 12.95 -8.11
CA LEU A 124 4.59 11.61 -8.70
C LEU A 124 4.25 11.66 -10.19
N GLU A 125 3.33 12.54 -10.60
CA GLU A 125 2.94 12.67 -12.00
C GLU A 125 4.10 13.16 -12.87
N GLU A 126 4.84 14.18 -12.42
CA GLU A 126 6.01 14.70 -13.11
C GLU A 126 7.12 13.64 -13.23
N MET A 127 7.45 12.98 -12.13
CA MET A 127 8.48 11.93 -12.13
C MET A 127 8.09 10.76 -13.04
N THR A 128 6.82 10.38 -13.06
CA THR A 128 6.34 9.32 -13.94
C THR A 128 6.40 9.73 -15.40
N ALA A 129 6.00 10.96 -15.72
CA ALA A 129 6.07 11.49 -17.08
C ALA A 129 7.51 11.57 -17.61
N ASP A 130 8.46 11.98 -16.77
CA ASP A 130 9.89 11.99 -17.11
C ASP A 130 10.41 10.58 -17.41
N LEU A 131 10.00 9.58 -16.63
CA LEU A 131 10.36 8.17 -16.86
C LEU A 131 9.73 7.58 -18.12
N GLU A 132 8.49 7.98 -18.46
CA GLU A 132 7.82 7.56 -19.71
C GLU A 132 8.50 8.12 -20.96
N ALA A 133 9.23 9.24 -20.84
CA ALA A 133 9.94 9.90 -21.93
C ALA A 133 11.41 9.45 -22.09
N SER A 134 11.94 8.67 -21.15
CA SER A 134 13.33 8.17 -21.16
C SER A 134 13.48 6.85 -21.91
#